data_AF-V5BD70-F1
#
_entry.id   AF-V5BD70-F1
#
_cell.length_a   1.000
_cell.length_b   1.000
_cell.length_c   1.000
_cell.angle_alpha   90.00
_cell.angle_beta   90.00
_cell.angle_gamma   90.00
#
_symmetry.space_group_name_H-M   'P 1'
#
loop_
_entity.id
_entity.type
_entity.pdbx_description
1 polymer ?
#
loop_
_entity_poly.entity_id
_entity_poly.type
_entity_poly.pdbx_seq_one_letter_code
_entity_poly.pdbx_strand_id
1 'polypeptide(L)'
;MMDAYVIGALPPYNYLLGGKLVSYLIVSKEVRELFHQKYRDTKYNQLAGIFTTSLYGKSSQYNRLKFKDRLLYSPIGETKGYGTLHLTTETFKAMNDFLKEQGIIVSNKFGDGPSWTMRVIRNAGELLGFNPDNLLMHSFKRKIYFVPYAKNTISFLNQKDTYLDFYNQNVNTLTNYWREHWLRQRKNNNKIIEEVKWFNPNYFEI
;
A
#
# COMPACT_ATOMS: atom_id res chain seq x y z
N MET A 1 -10.37 4.71 9.75
CA MET A 1 -9.54 3.73 9.02
C MET A 1 -8.47 4.49 8.25
N MET A 2 -7.38 3.84 7.83
CA MET A 2 -6.29 4.48 7.07
C MET A 2 -5.78 3.58 5.93
N ASP A 3 -5.31 4.20 4.85
CA ASP A 3 -4.59 3.51 3.77
C ASP A 3 -3.09 3.46 4.07
N ALA A 4 -2.51 2.27 4.03
CA ALA A 4 -1.07 2.09 3.96
C ALA A 4 -0.65 1.89 2.49
N TYR A 5 -0.43 3.01 1.81
CA TYR A 5 -0.19 3.06 0.37
C TYR A 5 1.10 2.36 -0.06
N VAL A 6 2.20 2.54 0.70
CA VAL A 6 3.48 1.88 0.47
C VAL A 6 3.90 1.14 1.72
N ILE A 7 4.10 -0.18 1.60
CA ILE A 7 4.68 -1.01 2.64
C ILE A 7 5.80 -1.82 2.00
N GLY A 8 7.03 -1.51 2.36
CA GLY A 8 8.21 -2.18 1.84
C GLY A 8 9.42 -1.82 2.67
N ALA A 9 10.51 -2.52 2.42
CA ALA A 9 11.81 -2.13 2.93
C ALA A 9 12.70 -1.75 1.77
N LEU A 10 13.57 -0.76 1.98
CA LEU A 10 14.59 -0.39 1.01
C LEU A 10 15.73 -1.43 1.03
N PRO A 11 16.49 -1.55 -0.07
CA PRO A 11 17.75 -2.27 -0.05
C PRO A 11 18.71 -1.75 1.04
N PRO A 12 19.50 -2.63 1.68
CA PRO A 12 19.55 -4.08 1.47
C PRO A 12 18.52 -4.85 2.32
N TYR A 13 17.69 -4.15 3.10
CA TYR A 13 16.75 -4.76 4.06
C TYR A 13 15.62 -5.54 3.37
N ASN A 14 15.28 -5.21 2.13
CA ASN A 14 14.36 -6.00 1.31
C ASN A 14 14.84 -7.46 1.14
N TYR A 15 16.14 -7.69 0.95
CA TYR A 15 16.73 -9.02 0.83
C TYR A 15 16.55 -9.86 2.10
N LEU A 16 16.55 -9.19 3.25
CA LEU A 16 16.35 -9.74 4.58
C LEU A 16 14.87 -9.86 4.98
N LEU A 17 13.93 -9.71 4.04
CA LEU A 17 12.48 -9.73 4.31
C LEU A 17 12.01 -8.58 5.22
N GLY A 18 12.68 -7.43 5.15
CA GLY A 18 12.32 -6.23 5.90
C GLY A 18 10.89 -5.74 5.59
N GLY A 19 10.38 -5.94 4.37
CA GLY A 19 8.99 -5.60 4.04
C GLY A 19 7.97 -6.36 4.90
N LYS A 20 8.28 -7.61 5.29
CA LYS A 20 7.47 -8.35 6.24
C LYS A 20 7.60 -7.79 7.65
N LEU A 21 8.79 -7.35 8.06
CA LEU A 21 8.97 -6.66 9.34
C LEU A 21 8.07 -5.43 9.39
N VAL A 22 8.14 -4.54 8.40
CA VAL A 22 7.28 -3.35 8.32
C VAL A 22 5.80 -3.75 8.38
N SER A 23 5.40 -4.83 7.71
CA SER A 23 4.03 -5.36 7.77
C SER A 23 3.62 -5.82 9.18
N TYR A 24 4.54 -6.41 9.95
CA TYR A 24 4.30 -6.70 11.37
C TYR A 24 4.24 -5.42 12.20
N LEU A 25 5.14 -4.46 11.98
CA LEU A 25 5.19 -3.23 12.76
C LEU A 25 3.94 -2.37 12.58
N ILE A 26 3.34 -2.39 11.39
CA ILE A 26 2.08 -1.69 11.13
C ILE A 26 0.99 -2.13 12.12
N VAL A 27 0.93 -3.40 12.52
CA VAL A 27 -0.12 -3.87 13.45
C VAL A 27 0.18 -3.61 14.92
N SER A 28 1.23 -2.85 15.24
CA SER A 28 1.65 -2.62 16.62
C SER A 28 0.77 -1.59 17.33
N LYS A 29 0.78 -1.68 18.66
CA LYS A 29 0.15 -0.70 19.56
C LYS A 29 0.70 0.70 19.34
N GLU A 30 2.00 0.81 19.13
CA GLU A 30 2.73 2.07 18.96
C GLU A 30 2.26 2.83 17.71
N VAL A 31 2.01 2.15 16.58
CA VAL A 31 1.45 2.80 15.38
C VAL A 31 0.06 3.38 15.68
N ARG A 32 -0.77 2.66 16.43
CA ARG A 32 -2.09 3.14 16.87
C ARG A 32 -1.96 4.33 17.82
N GLU A 33 -1.00 4.32 18.74
CA GLU A 33 -0.75 5.43 19.66
C GLU A 33 -0.26 6.67 18.93
N LEU A 34 0.66 6.53 17.98
CA LEU A 34 1.12 7.62 17.11
C LEU A 34 -0.03 8.21 16.31
N PHE A 35 -0.90 7.37 15.74
CA PHE A 35 -2.09 7.84 15.06
C PHE A 35 -3.00 8.64 16.01
N HIS A 36 -3.29 8.08 17.19
CA HIS A 36 -4.15 8.73 18.17
C HIS A 36 -3.59 10.10 18.60
N GLN A 37 -2.28 10.17 18.85
CA GLN A 37 -1.61 11.42 19.21
C GLN A 37 -1.69 12.46 18.09
N LYS A 38 -1.44 12.05 16.84
CA LYS A 38 -1.50 12.94 15.67
C LYS A 38 -2.89 13.50 15.42
N TYR A 39 -3.94 12.72 15.67
CA TYR A 39 -5.32 13.07 15.36
C TYR A 39 -6.16 13.35 16.61
N ARG A 40 -5.54 13.60 17.77
CA ARG A 40 -6.20 13.69 19.09
C ARG A 40 -7.36 14.70 19.13
N ASP A 41 -7.19 15.82 18.44
CA ASP A 41 -8.13 16.96 18.41
C ASP A 41 -9.26 16.76 17.39
N THR A 42 -9.33 15.59 16.75
CA THR A 42 -10.36 15.24 15.78
C THR A 42 -11.32 14.20 16.36
N LYS A 43 -12.58 14.23 15.91
CA LYS A 43 -13.58 13.19 16.23
C LYS A 43 -13.14 11.79 15.76
N TYR A 44 -12.23 11.71 14.80
CA TYR A 44 -11.76 10.47 14.19
C TYR A 44 -10.37 10.05 14.70
N ASN A 45 -10.14 10.16 16.02
CA ASN A 45 -8.87 9.88 16.67
C ASN A 45 -8.63 8.38 16.99
N GLN A 46 -9.57 7.49 16.64
CA GLN A 46 -9.45 6.05 16.84
C GLN A 46 -9.22 5.30 15.52
N LEU A 47 -8.13 4.54 15.46
CA LEU A 47 -7.78 3.74 14.29
C LEU A 47 -8.32 2.30 14.41
N ALA A 48 -9.47 2.03 13.79
CA ALA A 48 -10.10 0.71 13.81
C ALA A 48 -9.35 -0.36 12.99
N GLY A 49 -8.63 0.06 11.95
CA GLY A 49 -7.93 -0.83 11.03
C GLY A 49 -7.27 -0.07 9.88
N ILE A 50 -6.42 -0.78 9.15
CA ILE A 50 -5.72 -0.32 7.96
C ILE A 50 -6.15 -1.14 6.75
N PHE A 51 -6.19 -0.51 5.59
CA PHE A 51 -6.24 -1.20 4.31
C PHE A 51 -4.94 -0.97 3.54
N THR A 52 -4.58 -1.93 2.70
CA THR A 52 -3.46 -1.81 1.77
C THR A 52 -3.76 -2.61 0.51
N THR A 53 -3.07 -2.29 -0.57
CA THR A 53 -3.15 -3.04 -1.82
C THR A 53 -1.81 -3.69 -2.14
N SER A 54 -1.85 -4.84 -2.80
CA SER A 54 -0.66 -5.44 -3.41
C SER A 54 -0.14 -4.55 -4.55
N LEU A 55 1.17 -4.58 -4.81
CA LEU A 55 1.76 -4.01 -6.04
C LEU A 55 1.21 -4.71 -7.30
N TYR A 56 1.30 -6.05 -7.33
CA TYR A 56 0.81 -6.90 -8.42
C TYR A 56 0.09 -8.12 -7.83
N GLY A 57 -1.19 -8.31 -8.15
CA GLY A 57 -1.96 -9.51 -7.79
C GLY A 57 -1.78 -9.99 -6.33
N LYS A 58 -1.35 -11.24 -6.13
CA LYS A 58 -1.14 -11.82 -4.79
C LYS A 58 0.25 -11.47 -4.27
N SER A 59 0.32 -10.64 -3.23
CA SER A 59 1.61 -10.25 -2.60
C SER A 59 2.12 -11.32 -1.63
N SER A 60 3.36 -11.78 -1.82
CA SER A 60 4.06 -12.70 -0.89
C SER A 60 4.36 -12.06 0.47
N GLN A 61 4.32 -10.72 0.56
CA GLN A 61 4.52 -9.97 1.79
C GLN A 61 3.34 -10.13 2.75
N TYR A 62 2.11 -10.04 2.24
CA TYR A 62 0.89 -10.09 3.04
C TYR A 62 0.26 -11.48 3.10
N ASN A 63 0.46 -12.29 2.06
CA ASN A 63 -0.19 -13.58 1.94
C ASN A 63 0.17 -14.52 3.10
N ARG A 64 -0.85 -14.96 3.84
CA ARG A 64 -0.73 -15.85 5.01
C ARG A 64 0.18 -15.29 6.11
N LEU A 65 0.37 -13.97 6.18
CA LEU A 65 1.16 -13.35 7.24
C LEU A 65 0.39 -13.45 8.56
N LYS A 66 0.93 -14.24 9.50
CA LYS A 66 0.31 -14.52 10.80
C LYS A 66 1.17 -14.00 11.93
N PHE A 67 0.53 -13.66 13.03
CA PHE A 67 1.17 -13.54 14.34
C PHE A 67 0.49 -14.53 15.27
N LYS A 68 1.23 -15.58 15.67
CA LYS A 68 0.66 -16.77 16.32
C LYS A 68 -0.46 -17.34 15.43
N ASP A 69 -1.65 -17.57 15.97
CA ASP A 69 -2.77 -18.15 15.22
C ASP A 69 -3.60 -17.13 14.43
N ARG A 70 -3.31 -15.83 14.60
CA ARG A 70 -4.08 -14.75 13.98
C ARG A 70 -3.51 -14.36 12.63
N LEU A 71 -4.36 -14.36 11.60
CA LEU A 71 -4.05 -13.74 10.30
C LEU A 71 -4.04 -12.21 10.44
N LEU A 72 -2.93 -11.57 10.07
CA LEU A 72 -2.80 -10.12 10.17
C LEU A 72 -3.43 -9.39 8.98
N TYR A 73 -3.26 -9.95 7.78
CA TYR A 73 -3.72 -9.35 6.53
C TYR A 73 -4.81 -10.22 5.92
N SER A 74 -6.06 -9.81 6.09
CA SER A 74 -7.23 -10.51 5.56
C SER A 74 -7.52 -10.02 4.13
N PRO A 75 -7.50 -10.88 3.10
CA PRO A 75 -7.88 -10.47 1.76
C PRO A 75 -9.39 -10.18 1.72
N ILE A 76 -9.78 -9.00 1.22
CA ILE A 76 -11.19 -8.56 1.18
C ILE A 76 -11.73 -8.31 -0.23
N GLY A 77 -10.88 -8.48 -1.25
CA GLY A 77 -11.28 -8.32 -2.64
C GLY A 77 -10.11 -7.96 -3.55
N GLU A 78 -10.44 -7.55 -4.77
CA GLU A 78 -9.48 -7.13 -5.77
C GLU A 78 -9.96 -5.85 -6.45
N THR A 79 -9.02 -4.98 -6.84
CA THR A 79 -9.35 -3.78 -7.62
C THR A 79 -9.77 -4.17 -9.04
N LYS A 80 -10.53 -3.28 -9.70
CA LYS A 80 -10.92 -3.47 -11.11
C LYS A 80 -9.77 -3.32 -12.11
N GLY A 81 -8.62 -2.78 -11.68
CA GLY A 81 -7.46 -2.58 -12.54
C GLY A 81 -7.49 -1.29 -13.37
N TYR A 82 -7.98 -0.19 -12.81
CA TYR A 82 -7.83 1.12 -13.47
C TYR A 82 -6.50 1.76 -13.08
N GLY A 83 -5.78 2.32 -14.04
CA GLY A 83 -4.53 3.02 -13.79
C GLY A 83 -3.74 3.29 -15.06
N THR A 84 -2.61 3.97 -14.89
CA THR A 84 -1.78 4.50 -15.98
C THR A 84 -0.51 3.70 -16.21
N LEU A 85 -0.39 2.53 -15.57
CA LEU A 85 0.85 1.74 -15.49
C LEU A 85 1.40 1.26 -16.85
N HIS A 86 0.57 1.22 -17.88
CA HIS A 86 0.95 0.74 -19.21
C HIS A 86 1.33 1.87 -20.17
N LEU A 87 1.16 3.14 -19.76
CA LEU A 87 1.53 4.30 -20.57
C LEU A 87 2.90 4.82 -20.14
N THR A 88 3.74 5.12 -21.12
CA THR A 88 5.04 5.74 -20.85
C THR A 88 4.88 7.22 -20.55
N THR A 89 5.89 7.81 -19.93
CA THR A 89 5.93 9.26 -19.67
C THR A 89 5.83 10.06 -20.97
N GLU A 90 6.43 9.57 -22.05
CA GLU A 90 6.42 10.19 -23.38
C GLU A 90 5.01 10.18 -23.96
N THR A 91 4.30 9.04 -23.92
CA THR A 91 2.90 8.95 -24.39
C THR A 91 2.00 9.86 -23.60
N PHE A 92 2.15 9.88 -22.27
CA PHE A 92 1.38 10.76 -21.41
C PHE A 92 1.62 12.25 -21.74
N LYS A 93 2.89 12.63 -21.95
CA LYS A 93 3.25 14.00 -22.34
C LYS A 93 2.60 14.38 -23.67
N ALA A 94 2.66 13.51 -24.68
CA ALA A 94 2.02 13.74 -25.98
C ALA A 94 0.51 13.94 -25.86
N MET A 95 -0.18 13.14 -25.05
CA MET A 95 -1.62 13.31 -24.77
C MET A 95 -1.91 14.67 -24.13
N ASN A 96 -1.09 15.08 -23.15
CA ASN A 96 -1.27 16.35 -22.46
C ASN A 96 -1.01 17.55 -23.39
N ASP A 97 0.00 17.47 -24.26
CA ASP A 97 0.31 18.53 -25.21
C ASP A 97 -0.74 18.63 -26.31
N PHE A 98 -1.25 17.49 -26.81
CA PHE A 98 -2.42 17.46 -27.70
C PHE A 98 -3.64 18.17 -27.10
N LEU A 99 -3.98 17.92 -25.83
CA LEU A 99 -5.11 18.60 -25.19
C LEU A 99 -4.92 20.12 -25.14
N LYS A 100 -3.69 20.60 -24.86
CA LYS A 100 -3.39 22.03 -24.87
C LYS A 100 -3.58 22.65 -26.24
N GLU A 101 -3.17 21.97 -27.32
CA GLU A 101 -3.39 22.41 -28.70
C GLU A 101 -4.89 22.52 -29.03
N GLN A 102 -5.72 21.65 -28.45
CA GLN A 102 -7.19 21.73 -28.54
C GLN A 102 -7.81 22.77 -27.60
N GLY A 103 -7.00 23.56 -26.88
CA GLY A 103 -7.47 24.56 -25.92
C GLY A 103 -8.01 23.98 -24.60
N ILE A 104 -7.78 22.69 -24.33
CA ILE A 104 -8.26 21.99 -23.14
C ILE A 104 -7.15 21.91 -22.10
N ILE A 105 -7.38 22.51 -20.94
CA ILE A 105 -6.43 22.51 -19.82
C ILE A 105 -7.01 21.67 -18.69
N VAL A 106 -6.35 20.55 -18.39
CA VAL A 106 -6.71 19.70 -17.25
C VAL A 106 -5.93 20.14 -16.02
N SER A 107 -6.63 20.62 -14.99
CA SER A 107 -6.01 21.10 -13.74
C SER A 107 -5.47 19.96 -12.87
N ASN A 108 -4.35 20.20 -12.18
CA ASN A 108 -3.73 19.27 -11.23
C ASN A 108 -3.84 19.80 -9.77
N LYS A 109 -4.91 20.54 -9.45
CA LYS A 109 -5.07 21.08 -8.09
C LYS A 109 -5.63 20.00 -7.17
N PHE A 110 -5.20 20.04 -5.91
CA PHE A 110 -5.74 19.17 -4.89
C PHE A 110 -7.24 19.44 -4.70
N GLY A 111 -8.06 18.39 -4.76
CA GLY A 111 -9.52 18.50 -4.64
C GLY A 111 -10.29 18.42 -5.97
N ASP A 112 -9.61 18.44 -7.13
CA ASP A 112 -10.24 18.42 -8.47
C ASP A 112 -10.87 17.05 -8.86
N GLY A 113 -11.01 16.12 -7.93
CA GLY A 113 -11.59 14.79 -8.16
C GLY A 113 -10.53 13.74 -8.53
N PRO A 114 -10.79 12.87 -9.53
CA PRO A 114 -9.91 11.75 -9.89
C PRO A 114 -8.45 12.13 -10.17
N SER A 115 -7.57 11.14 -10.38
CA SER A 115 -6.18 11.43 -10.76
C SER A 115 -6.11 12.33 -11.98
N TRP A 116 -5.34 13.43 -11.90
CA TRP A 116 -5.08 14.34 -13.02
C TRP A 116 -4.62 13.58 -14.26
N THR A 117 -3.71 12.62 -14.07
CA THR A 117 -3.19 11.76 -15.14
C THR A 117 -4.31 10.99 -15.81
N MET A 118 -5.24 10.40 -15.05
CA MET A 118 -6.40 9.69 -15.61
C MET A 118 -7.35 10.62 -16.36
N ARG A 119 -7.54 11.85 -15.88
CA ARG A 119 -8.36 12.85 -16.58
C ARG A 119 -7.74 13.23 -17.92
N VAL A 120 -6.44 13.46 -17.99
CA VAL A 120 -5.72 13.74 -19.25
C VAL A 120 -5.91 12.59 -20.24
N ILE A 121 -5.65 11.35 -19.82
CA ILE A 121 -5.80 10.17 -20.69
C ILE A 121 -7.23 10.03 -21.20
N ARG A 122 -8.23 10.25 -20.32
CA ARG A 122 -9.65 10.18 -20.71
C ARG A 122 -9.99 11.20 -21.78
N ASN A 123 -9.71 12.48 -21.52
CA ASN A 123 -10.05 13.56 -22.46
C ASN A 123 -9.30 13.38 -23.80
N ALA A 124 -8.01 13.04 -23.76
CA ALA A 124 -7.24 12.83 -24.99
C ALA A 124 -7.78 11.63 -25.79
N GLY A 125 -8.11 10.54 -25.10
CA GLY A 125 -8.73 9.35 -25.70
C GLY A 125 -10.06 9.66 -26.39
N GLU A 126 -10.96 10.37 -25.72
CA GLU A 126 -12.28 10.75 -26.26
C GLU A 126 -12.15 11.57 -27.55
N LEU A 127 -11.28 12.59 -27.56
CA LEU A 127 -11.06 13.44 -28.74
C LEU A 127 -10.41 12.71 -29.91
N LEU A 128 -9.56 11.72 -29.62
CA LEU A 128 -8.92 10.88 -30.64
C LEU A 128 -9.83 9.73 -31.11
N GLY A 129 -11.04 9.60 -30.57
CA GLY A 129 -12.01 8.55 -30.94
C GLY A 129 -11.72 7.19 -30.29
N PHE A 130 -10.85 7.12 -29.28
CA PHE A 130 -10.63 5.91 -28.50
C PHE A 130 -11.65 5.80 -27.36
N ASN A 131 -12.01 4.57 -27.00
CA ASN A 131 -12.73 4.34 -25.75
C ASN A 131 -11.76 4.53 -24.55
N PRO A 132 -11.99 5.53 -23.67
CA PRO A 132 -11.09 5.81 -22.55
C PRO A 132 -10.94 4.67 -21.56
N ASP A 133 -11.98 3.86 -21.40
CA ASP A 133 -11.91 2.73 -20.48
C ASP A 133 -10.92 1.69 -20.99
N ASN A 134 -10.73 1.54 -22.30
CA ASN A 134 -9.67 0.68 -22.85
C ASN A 134 -8.26 1.25 -22.58
N LEU A 135 -8.13 2.58 -22.50
CA LEU A 135 -6.86 3.27 -22.21
C LEU A 135 -6.56 3.35 -20.71
N LEU A 136 -7.54 3.14 -19.84
CA LEU A 136 -7.41 3.28 -18.40
C LEU A 136 -7.53 1.95 -17.66
N MET A 137 -8.28 1.00 -18.20
CA MET A 137 -8.47 -0.32 -17.62
C MET A 137 -7.34 -1.24 -18.08
N HIS A 138 -6.34 -1.40 -17.22
CA HIS A 138 -5.31 -2.41 -17.40
C HIS A 138 -5.71 -3.73 -16.72
N SER A 139 -5.22 -4.87 -17.22
CA SER A 139 -5.57 -6.19 -16.65
C SER A 139 -4.96 -6.45 -15.24
N PHE A 140 -4.16 -5.53 -14.69
CA PHE A 140 -3.54 -5.68 -13.38
C PHE A 140 -4.51 -5.39 -12.24
N LYS A 141 -5.19 -6.43 -11.76
CA LYS A 141 -5.96 -6.38 -10.52
C LYS A 141 -5.02 -6.44 -9.32
N ARG A 142 -5.23 -5.53 -8.36
CA ARG A 142 -4.48 -5.52 -7.08
C ARG A 142 -5.34 -6.15 -6.00
N LYS A 143 -4.77 -7.05 -5.22
CA LYS A 143 -5.47 -7.63 -4.07
C LYS A 143 -5.54 -6.61 -2.94
N ILE A 144 -6.72 -6.47 -2.37
CA ILE A 144 -7.00 -5.57 -1.25
C ILE A 144 -6.92 -6.38 0.04
N TYR A 145 -6.16 -5.88 1.00
CA TYR A 145 -6.01 -6.48 2.31
C TYR A 145 -6.51 -5.54 3.39
N PHE A 146 -7.26 -6.10 4.34
CA PHE A 146 -7.70 -5.44 5.54
C PHE A 146 -6.95 -5.96 6.76
N VAL A 147 -6.56 -5.02 7.62
CA VAL A 147 -5.72 -5.26 8.80
C VAL A 147 -6.46 -4.69 10.02
N PRO A 148 -7.21 -5.51 10.76
CA PRO A 148 -7.98 -5.05 11.91
C PRO A 148 -7.08 -4.81 13.14
N TYR A 149 -7.24 -3.66 13.80
CA TYR A 149 -6.57 -3.37 15.07
C TYR A 149 -7.31 -3.90 16.30
N ALA A 150 -8.55 -4.34 16.15
CA ALA A 150 -9.37 -4.87 17.24
C ALA A 150 -10.06 -6.17 16.85
N LYS A 151 -10.44 -6.98 17.85
CA LYS A 151 -11.20 -8.22 17.61
C LYS A 151 -12.57 -7.93 17.01
N ASN A 152 -13.18 -6.83 17.44
CA ASN A 152 -14.51 -6.41 17.06
C ASN A 152 -14.52 -5.26 16.02
N THR A 153 -13.42 -5.07 15.28
CA THR A 153 -13.30 -3.99 14.28
C THR A 153 -14.50 -3.93 13.33
N ILE A 154 -14.98 -5.08 12.82
CA ILE A 154 -16.13 -5.11 11.89
C ILE A 154 -17.43 -4.69 12.57
N SER A 155 -17.70 -5.16 13.79
CA SER A 155 -18.89 -4.76 14.55
C SER A 155 -18.88 -3.27 14.89
N PHE A 156 -17.72 -2.74 15.32
CA PHE A 156 -17.52 -1.32 15.57
C PHE A 156 -17.75 -0.47 14.30
N LEU A 157 -17.19 -0.86 13.15
CA LEU A 157 -17.39 -0.13 11.89
C LEU A 157 -18.86 -0.14 11.42
N ASN A 158 -19.63 -1.16 11.81
CA ASN A 158 -21.07 -1.24 11.56
C ASN A 158 -21.91 -0.62 12.68
N GLN A 159 -21.30 0.15 13.60
CA GLN A 159 -21.96 0.81 14.73
C GLN A 159 -22.71 -0.14 15.67
N LYS A 160 -22.33 -1.43 15.68
CA LYS A 160 -22.88 -2.44 16.61
C LYS A 160 -22.18 -2.40 17.97
N ASP A 161 -20.91 -2.00 17.98
CA ASP A 161 -20.12 -1.80 19.19
C ASP A 161 -19.67 -0.34 19.28
N THR A 162 -19.67 0.22 20.50
CA THR A 162 -19.25 1.61 20.77
C THR A 162 -17.74 1.75 20.95
N TYR A 163 -17.05 0.67 21.33
CA TYR A 163 -15.63 0.68 21.66
C TYR A 163 -14.86 -0.45 20.96
N LEU A 164 -13.58 -0.22 20.69
CA LEU A 164 -12.68 -1.19 20.06
C LEU A 164 -11.94 -2.03 21.11
N ASP A 165 -12.09 -3.36 21.04
CA ASP A 165 -11.28 -4.34 21.79
C ASP A 165 -9.95 -4.56 21.08
N PHE A 166 -9.01 -3.64 21.32
CA PHE A 166 -7.73 -3.58 20.63
C PHE A 166 -6.83 -4.78 20.91
N TYR A 167 -6.12 -5.19 19.86
CA TYR A 167 -4.91 -5.97 20.02
C TYR A 167 -3.76 -5.07 20.50
N ASN A 168 -2.96 -5.54 21.45
CA ASN A 168 -1.95 -4.73 22.14
C ASN A 168 -0.52 -5.30 21.99
N GLN A 169 -0.19 -5.89 20.84
CA GLN A 169 1.19 -6.32 20.59
C GLN A 169 2.08 -5.10 20.39
N ASN A 170 3.21 -5.07 21.12
CA ASN A 170 4.22 -4.03 20.97
C ASN A 170 5.22 -4.36 19.85
N VAL A 171 5.94 -3.35 19.38
CA VAL A 171 6.97 -3.44 18.33
C VAL A 171 8.00 -4.53 18.65
N ASN A 172 8.44 -4.63 19.90
CA ASN A 172 9.44 -5.62 20.32
C ASN A 172 8.95 -7.06 20.12
N THR A 173 7.71 -7.34 20.53
CA THR A 173 7.08 -8.66 20.39
C THR A 173 6.94 -9.04 18.92
N LEU A 174 6.48 -8.10 18.09
CA LEU A 174 6.29 -8.29 16.65
C LEU A 174 7.62 -8.47 15.93
N THR A 175 8.64 -7.69 16.30
CA THR A 175 10.00 -7.78 15.76
C THR A 175 10.66 -9.11 16.11
N ASN A 176 10.53 -9.56 17.36
CA ASN A 176 11.06 -10.85 17.79
C ASN A 176 10.38 -12.01 17.06
N TYR A 177 9.06 -11.95 16.90
CA TYR A 177 8.33 -12.94 16.11
C TYR A 177 8.82 -12.96 14.66
N TRP A 178 8.98 -11.79 14.03
CA TRP A 178 9.53 -11.72 12.69
C TRP A 178 10.95 -12.28 12.61
N ARG A 179 11.79 -11.97 13.61
CA ARG A 179 13.18 -12.43 13.68
C ARG A 179 13.26 -13.96 13.69
N GLU A 180 12.47 -14.60 14.56
CA GLU A 180 12.48 -16.07 14.70
C GLU A 180 11.93 -16.79 13.46
N HIS A 181 10.85 -16.27 12.87
CA HIS A 181 10.13 -16.96 11.79
C HIS A 181 10.65 -16.63 10.38
N TRP A 182 11.26 -15.46 10.18
CA TRP A 182 11.67 -15.00 8.85
C TRP A 182 13.18 -14.74 8.78
N LEU A 183 13.72 -13.88 9.66
CA LEU A 183 15.12 -13.48 9.57
C LEU A 183 16.09 -14.63 9.87
N ARG A 184 15.78 -15.46 10.87
CA ARG A 184 16.68 -16.48 11.42
C ARG A 184 17.31 -17.39 10.37
N GLN A 185 16.51 -17.93 9.46
CA GLN A 185 17.01 -18.73 8.35
C GLN A 185 17.51 -17.87 7.20
N ARG A 186 16.83 -16.75 6.92
CA ARG A 186 17.14 -15.88 5.78
C ARG A 186 18.55 -15.31 5.83
N LYS A 187 19.03 -14.93 7.02
CA LYS A 187 20.35 -14.34 7.22
C LYS A 187 21.52 -15.32 7.02
N ASN A 188 21.26 -16.63 7.03
CA ASN A 188 22.27 -17.68 6.83
C ASN A 188 22.38 -18.12 5.37
N ASN A 189 21.57 -17.55 4.46
CA ASN A 189 21.61 -17.90 3.05
C ASN A 189 22.77 -17.15 2.36
N ASN A 190 23.75 -17.88 1.82
CA ASN A 190 24.96 -17.31 1.20
C ASN A 190 24.64 -16.27 0.13
N LYS A 191 23.67 -16.55 -0.76
CA LYS A 191 23.25 -15.58 -1.78
C LYS A 191 22.74 -14.29 -1.15
N ILE A 192 21.93 -14.37 -0.08
CA ILE A 192 21.42 -13.17 0.60
C ILE A 192 22.55 -12.42 1.31
N ILE A 193 23.52 -13.13 1.89
CA ILE A 193 24.69 -12.50 2.50
C ILE A 193 25.50 -11.73 1.45
N GLU A 194 25.70 -12.31 0.27
CA GLU A 194 26.37 -11.64 -0.86
C GLU A 194 25.60 -10.39 -1.28
N GLU A 195 24.30 -10.49 -1.58
CA GLU A 195 23.46 -9.34 -1.99
C GLU A 195 23.51 -8.19 -0.97
N VAL A 196 23.50 -8.52 0.33
CA VAL A 196 23.60 -7.51 1.40
C VAL A 196 24.99 -6.89 1.46
N LYS A 197 26.06 -7.66 1.28
CA LYS A 197 27.45 -7.16 1.30
C LYS A 197 27.80 -6.32 0.07
N TRP A 198 27.25 -6.67 -1.09
CA TRP A 198 27.49 -5.98 -2.35
C TRP A 198 26.68 -4.69 -2.48
N PHE A 199 25.62 -4.51 -1.68
CA PHE A 199 24.85 -3.29 -1.71
C PHE A 199 25.68 -2.07 -1.24
N ASN A 200 25.76 -1.06 -2.10
CA ASN A 200 26.38 0.23 -1.78
C ASN A 200 25.32 1.34 -1.92
N PRO A 201 25.01 2.08 -0.83
CA PRO A 201 24.03 3.15 -0.84
C PRO A 201 24.30 4.26 -1.87
N ASN A 202 25.57 4.51 -2.21
CA ASN A 202 25.96 5.58 -3.14
C ASN A 202 25.52 5.32 -4.60
N TYR A 203 25.18 4.06 -4.93
CA TYR A 203 24.70 3.68 -6.27
C TYR A 203 23.19 3.40 -6.30
N PHE A 204 22.47 3.73 -5.22
CA PHE A 204 21.03 3.50 -5.13
C PHE A 204 20.25 4.78 -5.46
N GLU A 205 19.47 4.74 -6.53
CA GLU A 205 18.52 5.79 -6.93
C GLU A 205 17.08 5.28 -6.79
N ILE A 206 16.13 6.20 -6.48
CA ILE A 206 14.69 5.92 -6.26
C ILE A 206 13.88 6.34 -7.48
#